data_AF-A0A1Y2AHY1-F1
#
_entry.id   AF-A0A1Y2AHY1-F1
#
_cell.length_a   1.000
_cell.length_b   1.000
_cell.length_c   1.000
_cell.angle_alpha   90.00
_cell.angle_beta   90.00
_cell.angle_gamma   90.00
#
_symmetry.space_group_name_H-M   'P 1'
#
loop_
_entity.id
_entity.type
_entity.pdbx_description
1 polymer ?
#
loop_
_entity_poly.entity_id
_entity_poly.type
_entity_poly.pdbx_seq_one_letter_code
_entity_poly.pdbx_strand_id
1 'polypeptide(L)'
;MMTLTYKSLSYVYGLPPAIRVKDHSDPEVWARNHLHLGPSVDMHIAASIQLCKLKDYWGSVCESKSPDPAYIDLAIETLTAQCDSLVAKWFSEEAPPPGFDQEAEHVLKWSILDFIFIMRRYRLEVDMDDPLRLDACLAVASQIAGELDVLAGNGELEIMQDTASCMTAALVNLLRKVFRRATRSQKSNILSLLHRLLLSHVGVSQDDSNSATAYVTRFLRRILSALGAESRRSSPKPAIESTILDNADEQYDFFAQLGLEEFLEIPEHVTQSEGNDEQYWALLFSA
;
A
#
# COMPACT_ATOMS: atom_id res chain seq x y z
N MET A 1 -16.12 -12.11 -11.89
CA MET A 1 -17.16 -12.47 -10.91
C MET A 1 -16.46 -12.97 -9.66
N MET A 2 -16.21 -12.09 -8.69
CA MET A 2 -15.45 -12.44 -7.50
C MET A 2 -16.31 -13.29 -6.56
N THR A 3 -15.73 -14.39 -6.07
CA THR A 3 -16.36 -15.31 -5.12
C THR A 3 -15.45 -15.39 -3.91
N LEU A 4 -15.96 -15.05 -2.72
CA LEU A 4 -15.23 -15.29 -1.47
C LEU A 4 -15.31 -16.78 -1.16
N THR A 5 -14.21 -17.50 -1.35
CA THR A 5 -14.12 -18.95 -1.12
C THR A 5 -13.63 -19.27 0.29
N TYR A 6 -14.48 -19.91 1.10
CA TYR A 6 -14.15 -20.41 2.45
C TYR A 6 -14.10 -21.95 2.49
N LYS A 7 -13.45 -22.59 1.50
CA LYS A 7 -13.63 -24.03 1.20
C LYS A 7 -13.39 -24.99 2.37
N SER A 8 -12.45 -24.70 3.27
CA SER A 8 -12.13 -25.60 4.39
C SER A 8 -13.09 -25.45 5.57
N LEU A 9 -13.46 -24.20 5.91
CA LEU A 9 -14.36 -23.90 7.03
C LEU A 9 -15.83 -24.12 6.67
N SER A 10 -16.22 -23.90 5.41
CA SER A 10 -17.60 -24.09 4.95
C SER A 10 -18.07 -25.53 5.11
N TYR A 11 -17.17 -26.50 4.88
CA TYR A 11 -17.48 -27.92 5.00
C TYR A 11 -17.65 -28.36 6.46
N VAL A 12 -16.86 -27.80 7.38
CA VAL A 12 -16.88 -28.14 8.82
C VAL A 12 -18.11 -27.54 9.51
N TYR A 13 -18.51 -26.32 9.13
CA TYR A 13 -19.58 -25.57 9.80
C TYR A 13 -20.91 -25.56 9.02
N GLY A 14 -21.02 -26.28 7.90
CA GLY A 14 -22.24 -26.32 7.09
C GLY A 14 -22.59 -24.97 6.44
N LEU A 15 -21.62 -24.08 6.28
CA LEU A 15 -21.82 -22.77 5.65
C LEU A 15 -21.77 -22.90 4.13
N PRO A 16 -22.43 -22.02 3.36
CA PRO A 16 -22.30 -21.97 1.92
C PRO A 16 -20.82 -21.85 1.51
N PRO A 17 -20.32 -22.60 0.51
CA PRO A 17 -18.91 -22.57 0.11
C PRO A 17 -18.50 -21.24 -0.54
N ALA A 18 -19.49 -20.40 -0.85
CA ALA A 18 -19.35 -19.12 -1.51
C ALA A 18 -20.56 -18.23 -1.17
N ILE A 19 -20.31 -16.99 -0.77
CA ILE A 19 -21.33 -15.94 -0.75
C ILE A 19 -21.21 -15.17 -2.06
N ARG A 20 -22.28 -15.12 -2.87
CA ARG A 20 -22.28 -14.28 -4.06
C ARG A 20 -22.47 -12.84 -3.60
N VAL A 21 -21.54 -11.98 -4.00
CA VAL A 21 -21.52 -10.55 -3.66
C VAL A 21 -22.84 -9.82 -4.03
N LYS A 22 -23.58 -10.34 -5.02
CA LYS A 22 -24.85 -9.79 -5.52
C LYS A 22 -26.10 -10.27 -4.77
N ASP A 23 -26.01 -11.31 -3.95
CA ASP A 23 -27.20 -11.91 -3.32
C ASP A 23 -27.68 -11.12 -2.08
N HIS A 24 -26.86 -10.21 -1.57
CA HIS A 24 -27.21 -9.33 -0.46
C HIS A 24 -27.21 -7.87 -0.93
N SER A 25 -28.39 -7.24 -0.99
CA SER A 25 -28.51 -5.82 -1.32
C SER A 25 -27.77 -4.96 -0.29
N ASP A 26 -27.91 -5.29 1.00
CA ASP A 26 -27.20 -4.66 2.11
C ASP A 26 -26.51 -5.73 3.01
N PRO A 27 -25.17 -5.90 2.90
CA PRO A 27 -24.41 -6.85 3.70
C PRO A 27 -24.47 -6.58 5.21
N GLU A 28 -24.61 -5.31 5.62
CA GLU A 28 -24.65 -4.98 7.04
C GLU A 28 -26.00 -5.38 7.65
N VAL A 29 -27.10 -5.10 6.97
CA VAL A 29 -28.43 -5.53 7.44
C VAL A 29 -28.48 -7.05 7.56
N TRP A 30 -27.89 -7.77 6.60
CA TRP A 30 -27.74 -9.22 6.68
C TRP A 30 -26.96 -9.64 7.94
N ALA A 31 -25.78 -9.06 8.20
CA ALA A 31 -24.97 -9.42 9.36
C ALA A 31 -25.65 -9.07 10.70
N ARG A 32 -26.33 -7.92 10.77
CA ARG A 32 -27.08 -7.49 11.96
C ARG A 32 -28.16 -8.48 12.37
N ASN A 33 -28.80 -9.15 11.40
CA ASN A 33 -29.82 -10.16 11.69
C ASN A 33 -29.24 -11.42 12.38
N HIS A 34 -27.93 -11.63 12.34
CA HIS A 34 -27.25 -12.79 12.92
C HIS A 34 -26.48 -12.48 14.22
N LEU A 35 -26.49 -11.23 14.69
CA LEU A 35 -25.76 -10.82 15.91
C LEU A 35 -26.13 -11.61 17.17
N HIS A 36 -27.34 -12.18 17.20
CA HIS A 36 -27.83 -12.99 18.32
C HIS A 36 -27.22 -14.40 18.38
N LEU A 37 -26.44 -14.82 17.36
CA LEU A 37 -25.94 -16.19 17.22
C LEU A 37 -24.52 -16.40 17.79
N GLY A 38 -23.82 -15.35 18.23
CA GLY A 38 -22.48 -15.46 18.84
C GLY A 38 -21.47 -14.45 18.29
N PRO A 39 -20.15 -14.72 18.39
CA PRO A 39 -19.10 -13.84 17.88
C PRO A 39 -19.37 -13.46 16.43
N SER A 40 -19.39 -12.16 16.18
CA SER A 40 -20.03 -11.55 15.01
C SER A 40 -19.09 -11.51 13.79
N VAL A 41 -18.54 -12.67 13.40
CA VAL A 41 -17.74 -12.83 12.17
C VAL A 41 -18.51 -12.29 10.95
N ASP A 42 -19.84 -12.36 10.97
CA ASP A 42 -20.69 -11.83 9.91
C ASP A 42 -20.53 -10.32 9.67
N MET A 43 -20.25 -9.52 10.70
CA MET A 43 -20.02 -8.07 10.53
C MET A 43 -18.68 -7.79 9.83
N HIS A 44 -17.65 -8.61 10.11
CA HIS A 44 -16.35 -8.55 9.46
C HIS A 44 -16.46 -8.97 7.98
N ILE A 45 -17.24 -10.03 7.73
CA ILE A 45 -17.59 -10.49 6.38
C ILE A 45 -18.39 -9.40 5.64
N ALA A 46 -19.35 -8.74 6.29
CA ALA A 46 -20.15 -7.68 5.68
C ALA A 46 -19.28 -6.50 5.23
N ALA A 47 -18.32 -6.08 6.06
CA ALA A 47 -17.36 -5.04 5.70
C ALA A 47 -16.50 -5.46 4.49
N SER A 48 -16.02 -6.71 4.47
CA SER A 48 -15.29 -7.28 3.33
C SER A 48 -16.13 -7.35 2.05
N ILE A 49 -17.40 -7.76 2.12
CA ILE A 49 -18.31 -7.80 0.97
C ILE A 49 -18.51 -6.38 0.40
N GLN A 50 -18.61 -5.36 1.25
CA GLN A 50 -18.74 -3.97 0.79
C GLN A 50 -17.51 -3.53 0.00
N LEU A 51 -16.29 -3.82 0.47
CA LEU A 51 -15.06 -3.56 -0.29
C LEU A 51 -15.04 -4.34 -1.61
N CYS A 52 -15.42 -5.62 -1.61
CA CYS A 52 -15.47 -6.44 -2.83
C CYS A 52 -16.43 -5.85 -3.87
N LYS A 53 -17.59 -5.30 -3.48
CA LYS A 53 -18.50 -4.61 -4.40
C LYS A 53 -17.84 -3.41 -5.09
N LEU A 54 -17.05 -2.64 -4.35
CA LEU A 54 -16.33 -1.49 -4.91
C LEU A 54 -15.23 -1.93 -5.88
N LYS A 55 -14.48 -2.98 -5.53
CA LYS A 55 -13.45 -3.57 -6.41
C LYS A 55 -14.07 -4.16 -7.68
N ASP A 56 -15.21 -4.85 -7.59
CA ASP A 56 -15.95 -5.38 -8.75
C ASP A 56 -16.44 -4.26 -9.67
N TYR A 57 -16.93 -3.14 -9.10
CA TYR A 57 -17.35 -1.98 -9.88
C TYR A 57 -16.16 -1.35 -10.61
N TRP A 58 -15.02 -1.16 -9.93
CA TRP A 58 -13.80 -0.66 -10.57
C TRP A 58 -13.31 -1.57 -11.69
N GLY A 59 -13.29 -2.89 -11.47
CA GLY A 59 -12.97 -3.87 -12.51
C GLY A 59 -13.87 -3.71 -13.74
N SER A 60 -15.18 -3.50 -13.53
CA SER A 60 -16.14 -3.25 -14.62
C SER A 60 -15.87 -1.94 -15.37
N VAL A 61 -15.41 -0.89 -14.67
CA VAL A 61 -14.98 0.37 -15.29
C VAL A 61 -13.74 0.15 -16.16
N CYS A 62 -12.74 -0.58 -15.66
CA CYS A 62 -11.52 -0.90 -16.39
C CYS A 62 -11.74 -1.81 -17.61
N GLU A 63 -12.69 -2.74 -17.54
CA GLU A 63 -13.04 -3.65 -18.64
C GLU A 63 -13.92 -2.99 -19.72
N SER A 64 -14.48 -1.80 -19.43
CA SER A 64 -15.31 -1.09 -20.40
C SER A 64 -14.49 -0.70 -21.63
N LYS A 65 -15.07 -0.87 -22.82
CA LYS A 65 -14.40 -0.47 -24.07
C LYS A 65 -14.41 1.05 -24.17
N SER A 66 -13.24 1.67 -24.05
CA SER A 66 -13.01 3.11 -24.14
C SER A 66 -13.92 3.97 -23.24
N PRO A 67 -13.78 3.89 -21.90
CA PRO A 67 -14.48 4.80 -21.01
C PRO A 67 -14.07 6.25 -21.30
N ASP A 68 -15.05 7.15 -21.28
CA ASP A 68 -14.82 8.59 -21.33
C ASP A 68 -13.90 9.00 -20.15
N PRO A 69 -12.79 9.72 -20.37
CA PRO A 69 -11.92 10.20 -19.30
C PRO A 69 -12.68 10.91 -18.16
N ALA A 70 -13.72 11.68 -18.49
CA ALA A 70 -14.54 12.37 -17.49
C ALA A 70 -15.33 11.37 -16.61
N TYR A 71 -15.77 10.26 -17.20
CA TYR A 71 -16.42 9.17 -16.47
C TYR A 71 -15.42 8.45 -15.55
N ILE A 72 -14.19 8.23 -15.98
CA ILE A 72 -13.15 7.60 -15.15
C ILE A 72 -12.83 8.48 -13.93
N ASP A 73 -12.66 9.78 -14.14
CA ASP A 73 -12.40 10.73 -13.04
C ASP A 73 -13.55 10.72 -12.03
N LEU A 74 -14.81 10.78 -12.50
CA LEU A 74 -15.98 10.70 -11.64
C LEU A 74 -16.05 9.37 -10.88
N ALA A 75 -15.74 8.25 -11.56
CA ALA A 75 -15.72 6.93 -10.95
C ALA A 75 -14.68 6.84 -9.82
N ILE A 76 -13.48 7.38 -10.04
CA ILE A 76 -12.42 7.41 -9.03
C ILE A 76 -12.83 8.26 -7.83
N GLU A 77 -13.38 9.44 -8.05
CA GLU A 77 -13.85 10.32 -6.97
C GLU A 77 -14.96 9.65 -6.15
N THR A 78 -15.93 9.05 -6.84
CA THR A 78 -17.05 8.34 -6.23
C THR A 78 -16.57 7.14 -5.41
N LEU A 79 -15.71 6.31 -5.98
CA LEU A 79 -15.19 5.11 -5.32
C LEU A 79 -14.28 5.47 -4.14
N THR A 80 -13.46 6.51 -4.26
CA THR A 80 -12.61 6.98 -3.16
C THR A 80 -13.47 7.47 -2.01
N ALA A 81 -14.48 8.30 -2.27
CA ALA A 81 -15.40 8.78 -1.25
C ALA A 81 -16.17 7.63 -0.57
N GLN A 82 -16.54 6.59 -1.32
CA GLN A 82 -17.15 5.39 -0.75
C GLN A 82 -16.17 4.60 0.13
N CYS A 83 -14.89 4.49 -0.26
CA CYS A 83 -13.87 3.86 0.58
C CYS A 83 -13.62 4.66 1.86
N ASP A 84 -13.53 5.99 1.78
CA ASP A 84 -13.41 6.86 2.95
C ASP A 84 -14.61 6.68 3.88
N SER A 85 -15.82 6.57 3.32
CA SER A 85 -17.02 6.25 4.09
C SER A 85 -16.99 4.85 4.72
N LEU A 86 -16.37 3.86 4.07
CA LEU A 86 -16.17 2.53 4.67
C LEU A 86 -15.21 2.61 5.85
N VAL A 87 -14.07 3.31 5.70
CA VAL A 87 -13.11 3.51 6.79
C VAL A 87 -13.79 4.21 7.96
N ALA A 88 -14.46 5.34 7.70
CA ALA A 88 -15.13 6.12 8.73
C ALA A 88 -16.28 5.36 9.41
N LYS A 89 -16.94 4.45 8.71
CA LYS A 89 -18.03 3.64 9.29
C LYS A 89 -17.49 2.49 10.14
N TRP A 90 -16.63 1.66 9.55
CA TRP A 90 -16.21 0.41 10.16
C TRP A 90 -15.13 0.62 11.21
N PHE A 91 -14.25 1.60 11.02
CA PHE A 91 -13.10 1.90 11.87
C PHE A 91 -13.24 3.23 12.64
N SER A 92 -14.48 3.60 12.99
CA SER A 92 -14.76 4.74 13.90
C SER A 92 -14.42 4.40 15.34
N GLU A 93 -13.43 5.07 15.92
CA GLU A 93 -13.06 4.88 17.33
C GLU A 93 -14.22 5.20 18.30
N GLU A 94 -15.08 6.15 17.94
CA GLU A 94 -16.16 6.62 18.82
C GLU A 94 -17.39 5.72 18.78
N ALA A 95 -17.67 5.10 17.62
CA ALA A 95 -18.91 4.37 17.38
C ALA A 95 -18.73 3.23 16.35
N PRO A 96 -17.99 2.16 16.69
CA PRO A 96 -17.95 0.95 15.87
C PRO A 96 -19.36 0.37 15.63
N PRO A 97 -19.61 -0.23 14.46
CA PRO A 97 -20.80 -1.05 14.26
C PRO A 97 -20.85 -2.19 15.30
N PRO A 98 -22.02 -2.51 15.88
CA PRO A 98 -22.13 -3.56 16.88
C PRO A 98 -21.62 -4.90 16.36
N GLY A 99 -20.74 -5.56 17.12
CA GLY A 99 -20.16 -6.85 16.74
C GLY A 99 -19.03 -6.77 15.72
N PHE A 100 -18.56 -5.56 15.37
CA PHE A 100 -17.34 -5.36 14.59
C PHE A 100 -16.17 -5.01 15.52
N ASP A 101 -15.13 -5.84 15.53
CA ASP A 101 -13.88 -5.59 16.25
C ASP A 101 -12.88 -4.90 15.33
N GLN A 102 -12.63 -3.62 15.59
CA GLN A 102 -11.74 -2.78 14.77
C GLN A 102 -10.26 -3.13 14.97
N GLU A 103 -9.87 -3.53 16.18
CA GLU A 103 -8.49 -3.85 16.54
C GLU A 103 -8.05 -5.18 15.91
N ALA A 104 -9.00 -6.02 15.53
CA ALA A 104 -8.76 -7.29 14.84
C ALA A 104 -8.76 -7.18 13.30
N GLU A 105 -9.08 -6.02 12.72
CA GLU A 105 -9.36 -5.89 11.27
C GLU A 105 -8.41 -4.95 10.52
N HIS A 106 -7.16 -4.86 10.97
CA HIS A 106 -6.12 -4.07 10.31
C HIS A 106 -5.86 -4.51 8.86
N VAL A 107 -5.96 -5.82 8.59
CA VAL A 107 -5.86 -6.38 7.23
C VAL A 107 -6.92 -5.80 6.29
N LEU A 108 -8.16 -5.69 6.76
CA LEU A 108 -9.24 -5.13 5.96
C LEU A 108 -9.04 -3.62 5.76
N LYS A 109 -8.67 -2.89 6.81
CA LYS A 109 -8.38 -1.45 6.70
C LYS A 109 -7.26 -1.18 5.69
N TRP A 110 -6.16 -1.92 5.77
CA TRP A 110 -5.08 -1.85 4.81
C TRP A 110 -5.53 -2.18 3.38
N SER A 111 -6.40 -3.18 3.20
CA SER A 111 -6.99 -3.54 1.91
C SER A 111 -7.88 -2.43 1.31
N ILE A 112 -8.56 -1.64 2.15
CA ILE A 112 -9.33 -0.47 1.71
C ILE A 112 -8.36 0.65 1.29
N LEU A 113 -7.33 0.93 2.10
CA LEU A 113 -6.34 1.96 1.81
C LEU A 113 -5.55 1.69 0.53
N ASP A 114 -5.16 0.44 0.29
CA ASP A 114 -4.50 0.04 -0.96
C ASP A 114 -5.42 0.24 -2.17
N PHE A 115 -6.71 -0.04 -2.02
CA PHE A 115 -7.65 0.20 -3.10
C PHE A 115 -7.81 1.71 -3.39
N ILE A 116 -7.85 2.55 -2.36
CA ILE A 116 -7.78 4.01 -2.51
C ILE A 116 -6.48 4.40 -3.23
N PHE A 117 -5.35 3.83 -2.81
CA PHE A 117 -4.04 4.09 -3.40
C PHE A 117 -3.99 3.74 -4.89
N ILE A 118 -4.55 2.59 -5.30
CA ILE A 118 -4.65 2.19 -6.72
C ILE A 118 -5.38 3.26 -7.54
N MET A 119 -6.51 3.76 -7.04
CA MET A 119 -7.30 4.77 -7.75
C MET A 119 -6.58 6.13 -7.81
N ARG A 120 -5.94 6.55 -6.72
CA ARG A 120 -5.15 7.79 -6.67
C ARG A 120 -3.92 7.70 -7.58
N ARG A 121 -3.23 6.56 -7.57
CA ARG A 121 -2.13 6.24 -8.48
C ARG A 121 -2.57 6.33 -9.93
N TYR A 122 -3.73 5.79 -10.29
CA TYR A 122 -4.25 5.88 -11.65
C TYR A 122 -4.36 7.35 -12.11
N ARG A 123 -4.96 8.23 -11.28
CA ARG A 123 -5.05 9.68 -11.60
C ARG A 123 -3.70 10.37 -11.67
N LEU A 124 -2.75 9.98 -10.82
CA LEU A 124 -1.39 10.52 -10.83
C LEU A 124 -0.60 10.08 -12.06
N GLU A 125 -0.80 8.86 -12.57
CA GLU A 125 -0.11 8.38 -13.77
C GLU A 125 -0.57 9.10 -15.05
N VAL A 126 -1.79 9.67 -15.06
CA VAL A 126 -2.29 10.52 -16.15
C VAL A 126 -1.56 11.88 -16.18
N ASP A 127 -1.29 12.46 -15.01
CA ASP A 127 -0.56 13.72 -14.87
C ASP A 127 0.38 13.66 -13.66
N MET A 128 1.63 13.27 -13.92
CA MET A 128 2.65 13.04 -12.89
C MET A 128 3.28 14.32 -12.35
N ASP A 129 2.96 15.48 -12.95
CA ASP A 129 3.55 16.77 -12.58
C ASP A 129 2.62 17.60 -11.68
N ASP A 130 1.40 17.11 -11.38
CA ASP A 130 0.47 17.73 -10.45
C ASP A 130 0.87 17.47 -8.98
N PRO A 131 1.35 18.49 -8.24
CA PRO A 131 1.82 18.32 -6.88
C PRO A 131 0.69 17.95 -5.90
N LEU A 132 -0.54 18.40 -6.15
CA LEU A 132 -1.68 18.11 -5.27
C LEU A 132 -2.10 16.64 -5.37
N ARG A 133 -2.02 16.05 -6.58
CA ARG A 133 -2.26 14.62 -6.78
C ARG A 133 -1.20 13.78 -6.08
N LEU A 134 0.07 14.20 -6.16
CA LEU A 134 1.15 13.53 -5.46
C LEU A 134 0.95 13.61 -3.94
N ASP A 135 0.59 14.77 -3.38
CA ASP A 135 0.32 14.91 -1.95
C ASP A 135 -0.83 14.00 -1.50
N ALA A 136 -1.91 13.92 -2.28
CA ALA A 136 -3.02 13.00 -1.99
C ALA A 136 -2.57 11.53 -1.99
N CYS A 137 -1.72 11.12 -2.94
CA CYS A 137 -1.13 9.78 -2.96
C CYS A 137 -0.23 9.53 -1.74
N LEU A 138 0.62 10.49 -1.38
CA LEU A 138 1.53 10.37 -0.24
C LEU A 138 0.78 10.32 1.10
N ALA A 139 -0.35 11.02 1.21
CA ALA A 139 -1.22 10.95 2.38
C ALA A 139 -1.76 9.52 2.59
N VAL A 140 -2.21 8.86 1.53
CA VAL A 140 -2.67 7.46 1.59
C VAL A 140 -1.49 6.51 1.86
N ALA A 141 -0.34 6.73 1.22
CA ALA A 141 0.87 5.95 1.48
C ALA A 141 1.32 6.01 2.95
N SER A 142 1.17 7.18 3.59
CA SER A 142 1.43 7.34 5.02
C SER A 142 0.51 6.52 5.91
N GLN A 143 -0.78 6.45 5.56
CA GLN A 143 -1.74 5.60 6.26
C GLN A 143 -1.41 4.11 6.05
N ILE A 144 -1.06 3.71 4.83
CA ILE A 144 -0.61 2.33 4.53
C ILE A 144 0.62 1.95 5.36
N ALA A 145 1.61 2.85 5.46
CA ALA A 145 2.78 2.60 6.30
C ALA A 145 2.39 2.44 7.78
N GLY A 146 1.40 3.22 8.26
CA GLY A 146 0.84 3.05 9.61
C GLY A 146 0.20 1.67 9.83
N GLU A 147 -0.63 1.20 8.91
CA GLU A 147 -1.22 -0.13 9.03
C GLU A 147 -0.16 -1.23 8.94
N LEU A 148 0.86 -1.10 8.08
CA LEU A 148 1.95 -2.07 8.02
C LEU A 148 2.77 -2.15 9.30
N ASP A 149 2.95 -1.05 10.03
CA ASP A 149 3.57 -1.05 11.35
C ASP A 149 2.74 -1.87 12.36
N VAL A 150 1.41 -1.74 12.32
CA VAL A 150 0.50 -2.53 13.17
C VAL A 150 0.52 -4.00 12.81
N LEU A 151 0.43 -4.32 11.51
CA LEU A 151 0.47 -5.68 10.98
C LEU A 151 1.80 -6.38 11.28
N ALA A 152 2.91 -5.64 11.29
CA ALA A 152 4.20 -6.17 11.72
C ALA A 152 4.20 -6.48 13.23
N GLY A 153 3.63 -5.60 14.04
CA GLY A 153 3.58 -5.74 15.50
C GLY A 153 2.67 -6.86 16.00
N ASN A 154 1.61 -7.21 15.27
CA ASN A 154 0.67 -8.28 15.63
C ASN A 154 0.97 -9.63 14.93
N GLY A 155 1.98 -9.69 14.06
CA GLY A 155 2.38 -10.89 13.33
C GLY A 155 1.56 -11.18 12.06
N GLU A 156 0.55 -10.39 11.72
CA GLU A 156 -0.27 -10.60 10.52
C GLU A 156 0.50 -10.36 9.23
N LEU A 157 1.53 -9.49 9.26
CA LEU A 157 2.40 -9.25 8.12
C LEU A 157 3.18 -10.52 7.72
N GLU A 158 3.52 -11.37 8.69
CA GLU A 158 4.16 -12.67 8.44
C GLU A 158 3.19 -13.67 7.79
N ILE A 159 1.90 -13.58 8.12
CA ILE A 159 0.87 -14.45 7.55
C ILE A 159 0.52 -14.02 6.12
N MET A 160 0.55 -12.71 5.85
CA MET A 160 0.14 -12.12 4.57
C MET A 160 1.30 -11.84 3.59
N GLN A 161 2.40 -12.56 3.74
CA GLN A 161 3.67 -12.34 3.05
C GLN A 161 3.55 -12.05 1.54
N ASP A 162 2.84 -12.87 0.77
CA ASP A 162 2.71 -12.66 -0.69
C ASP A 162 1.96 -11.38 -1.05
N THR A 163 0.86 -11.12 -0.33
CA THR A 163 0.03 -9.93 -0.51
C THR A 163 0.82 -8.68 -0.12
N ALA A 164 1.54 -8.74 1.01
CA ALA A 164 2.41 -7.68 1.48
C ALA A 164 3.56 -7.38 0.54
N SER A 165 4.20 -8.40 -0.02
CA SER A 165 5.25 -8.23 -1.03
C SER A 165 4.72 -7.51 -2.26
N CYS A 166 3.58 -7.94 -2.81
CA CYS A 166 2.96 -7.32 -3.98
C CYS A 166 2.60 -5.85 -3.73
N MET A 167 1.85 -5.58 -2.66
CA MET A 167 1.34 -4.24 -2.35
C MET A 167 2.48 -3.29 -1.97
N THR A 168 3.44 -3.75 -1.15
CA THR A 168 4.63 -2.94 -0.80
C THR A 168 5.45 -2.65 -2.04
N ALA A 169 5.70 -3.64 -2.91
CA ALA A 169 6.46 -3.42 -4.14
C ALA A 169 5.77 -2.42 -5.08
N ALA A 170 4.45 -2.51 -5.23
CA ALA A 170 3.68 -1.56 -6.04
C ALA A 170 3.79 -0.13 -5.50
N LEU A 171 3.67 0.05 -4.18
CA LEU A 171 3.83 1.35 -3.51
C LEU A 171 5.24 1.90 -3.71
N VAL A 172 6.27 1.11 -3.39
CA VAL A 172 7.68 1.51 -3.47
C VAL A 172 8.07 1.88 -4.90
N ASN A 173 7.59 1.13 -5.90
CA ASN A 173 7.83 1.45 -7.30
C ASN A 173 7.23 2.79 -7.71
N LEU A 174 6.01 3.11 -7.24
CA LEU A 174 5.44 4.44 -7.47
C LEU A 174 6.27 5.53 -6.80
N LEU A 175 6.63 5.35 -5.52
CA LEU A 175 7.43 6.31 -4.76
C LEU A 175 8.77 6.61 -5.44
N ARG A 176 9.47 5.58 -5.92
CA ARG A 176 10.69 5.73 -6.72
C ARG A 176 10.44 6.49 -8.01
N LYS A 177 9.36 6.16 -8.74
CA LYS A 177 9.01 6.78 -10.03
C LYS A 177 8.76 8.28 -9.88
N VAL A 178 8.06 8.70 -8.83
CA VAL A 178 7.69 10.11 -8.59
C VAL A 178 8.78 10.91 -7.89
N PHE A 179 9.74 10.24 -7.23
CA PHE A 179 10.80 10.89 -6.44
C PHE A 179 11.53 12.01 -7.20
N ARG A 180 11.87 11.80 -8.47
CA ARG A 180 12.58 12.81 -9.29
C ARG A 180 11.84 14.14 -9.40
N ARG A 181 10.52 14.05 -9.55
CA ARG A 181 9.61 15.16 -9.84
C ARG A 181 9.05 15.79 -8.57
N ALA A 182 9.11 15.06 -7.46
CA ALA A 182 8.67 15.51 -6.17
C ALA A 182 9.42 16.77 -5.70
N THR A 183 8.69 17.66 -5.03
CA THR A 183 9.26 18.83 -4.34
C THR A 183 10.18 18.40 -3.19
N ARG A 184 10.93 19.35 -2.64
CA ARG A 184 11.82 19.12 -1.49
C ARG A 184 11.11 18.44 -0.32
N SER A 185 9.93 18.94 0.04
CA SER A 185 9.12 18.41 1.15
C SER A 185 8.61 17.01 0.84
N GLN A 186 8.10 16.79 -0.37
CA GLN A 186 7.60 15.49 -0.82
C GLN A 186 8.72 14.44 -0.88
N LYS A 187 9.93 14.79 -1.31
CA LYS A 187 11.10 13.89 -1.28
C LYS A 187 11.44 13.44 0.13
N SER A 188 11.44 14.38 1.10
CA SER A 188 11.65 14.04 2.51
C SER A 188 10.58 13.08 3.03
N ASN A 189 9.31 13.33 2.68
CA ASN A 189 8.21 12.44 3.06
C ASN A 189 8.38 11.04 2.42
N ILE A 190 8.70 10.96 1.13
CA ILE A 190 8.94 9.70 0.42
C ILE A 190 10.04 8.89 1.12
N LEU A 191 11.18 9.51 1.46
CA LEU A 191 12.26 8.82 2.16
C LEU A 191 11.83 8.33 3.55
N SER A 192 11.10 9.16 4.30
CA SER A 192 10.55 8.76 5.60
C SER A 192 9.58 7.57 5.47
N LEU A 193 8.75 7.54 4.42
CA LEU A 193 7.83 6.44 4.17
C LEU A 193 8.57 5.15 3.81
N LEU A 194 9.52 5.23 2.87
CA LEU A 194 10.35 4.07 2.48
C LEU A 194 11.12 3.50 3.66
N HIS A 195 11.61 4.36 4.55
CA HIS A 195 12.29 3.94 5.77
C HIS A 195 11.35 3.23 6.75
N ARG A 196 10.14 3.77 6.98
CA ARG A 196 9.14 3.11 7.83
C ARG A 196 8.79 1.72 7.28
N LEU A 197 8.48 1.63 5.99
CA LEU A 197 8.21 0.35 5.32
C LEU A 197 9.37 -0.64 5.51
N LEU A 198 10.61 -0.18 5.40
CA LEU A 198 11.79 -1.02 5.63
C LEU A 198 11.81 -1.57 7.06
N LEU A 199 11.57 -0.72 8.06
CA LEU A 199 11.58 -1.14 9.46
C LEU A 199 10.48 -2.16 9.78
N SER A 200 9.26 -1.98 9.26
CA SER A 200 8.16 -2.94 9.47
C SER A 200 8.53 -4.33 8.93
N HIS A 201 9.15 -4.41 7.74
CA HIS A 201 9.57 -5.68 7.14
C HIS A 201 10.80 -6.30 7.81
N VAL A 202 11.77 -5.48 8.24
CA VAL A 202 12.95 -5.96 8.96
C VAL A 202 12.55 -6.63 10.27
N GLY A 203 11.64 -6.01 11.03
CA GLY A 203 11.17 -6.54 12.32
C GLY A 203 10.53 -7.92 12.24
N VAL A 204 9.92 -8.25 11.10
CA VAL A 204 9.26 -9.56 10.86
C VAL A 204 10.23 -10.60 10.31
N SER A 205 11.28 -10.21 9.58
CA SER A 205 12.19 -11.17 8.94
C SER A 205 13.01 -12.04 9.90
N GLN A 206 13.18 -11.63 11.17
CA GLN A 206 13.77 -12.41 12.29
C GLN A 206 14.90 -13.39 11.89
N ASP A 207 15.92 -12.86 11.20
CA ASP A 207 17.12 -13.58 10.73
C ASP A 207 16.92 -14.63 9.61
N ASP A 208 15.67 -14.88 9.15
CA ASP A 208 15.43 -15.71 7.96
C ASP A 208 15.69 -14.92 6.68
N SER A 209 16.90 -15.12 6.13
CA SER A 209 17.33 -14.50 4.88
C SER A 209 16.51 -14.91 3.64
N ASN A 210 15.72 -15.99 3.70
CA ASN A 210 14.91 -16.48 2.59
C ASN A 210 13.40 -16.28 2.78
N SER A 211 12.99 -15.55 3.83
CA SER A 211 11.60 -15.15 4.03
C SER A 211 11.14 -14.12 2.99
N ALA A 212 9.84 -14.06 2.71
CA ALA A 212 9.25 -13.04 1.83
C ALA A 212 9.58 -11.60 2.29
N THR A 213 9.50 -11.35 3.60
CA THR A 213 9.82 -10.05 4.22
C THR A 213 11.30 -9.70 4.07
N ALA A 214 12.21 -10.69 4.07
CA ALA A 214 13.62 -10.46 3.75
C ALA A 214 13.84 -10.06 2.28
N TYR A 215 13.13 -10.66 1.32
CA TYR A 215 13.17 -10.22 -0.09
C TYR A 215 12.67 -8.78 -0.25
N VAL A 216 11.57 -8.42 0.41
CA VAL A 216 11.03 -7.05 0.42
C VAL A 216 12.04 -6.07 1.05
N THR A 217 12.67 -6.45 2.16
CA THR A 217 13.72 -5.67 2.83
C THR A 217 14.90 -5.40 1.90
N ARG A 218 15.41 -6.42 1.19
CA ARG A 218 16.49 -6.25 0.20
C ARG A 218 16.07 -5.33 -0.93
N PHE A 219 14.86 -5.48 -1.44
CA PHE A 219 14.30 -4.61 -2.47
C PHE A 219 14.24 -3.15 -2.01
N LEU A 220 13.68 -2.87 -0.82
CA LEU A 220 13.61 -1.54 -0.23
C LEU A 220 14.99 -0.91 -0.05
N ARG A 221 15.97 -1.66 0.48
CA ARG A 221 17.36 -1.20 0.61
C ARG A 221 17.96 -0.81 -0.74
N ARG A 222 17.81 -1.64 -1.78
CA ARG A 222 18.28 -1.30 -3.14
C ARG A 222 17.65 -0.02 -3.67
N ILE A 223 16.36 0.19 -3.42
CA ILE A 223 15.64 1.40 -3.83
C ILE A 223 16.16 2.63 -3.09
N LEU A 224 16.28 2.57 -1.76
CA LEU A 224 16.85 3.65 -0.95
C LEU A 224 18.29 3.98 -1.38
N SER A 225 19.13 2.99 -1.63
CA SER A 225 20.50 3.20 -2.15
C SER A 225 20.52 3.85 -3.52
N ALA A 226 19.61 3.45 -4.42
CA ALA A 226 19.47 4.08 -5.73
C ALA A 226 19.03 5.55 -5.61
N LEU A 227 18.06 5.85 -4.74
CA LEU A 227 17.60 7.22 -4.49
C LEU A 227 18.69 8.07 -3.84
N GLY A 228 19.50 7.51 -2.93
CA GLY A 228 20.63 8.20 -2.31
C GLY A 228 21.75 8.53 -3.30
N ALA A 229 22.11 7.58 -4.15
CA ALA A 229 23.05 7.82 -5.24
C ALA A 229 22.54 8.90 -6.22
N GLU A 230 21.23 8.91 -6.48
CA GLU A 230 20.60 9.88 -7.37
C GLU A 230 20.52 11.29 -6.74
N SER A 231 20.19 11.40 -5.46
CA SER A 231 20.14 12.66 -4.73
C SER A 231 21.51 13.34 -4.66
N ARG A 232 22.60 12.56 -4.61
CA ARG A 232 23.98 13.08 -4.62
C ARG A 232 24.45 13.51 -6.01
N ARG A 233 23.79 13.07 -7.08
CA ARG A 233 24.09 13.43 -8.48
C ARG A 233 23.30 14.67 -8.93
N SER A 234 23.47 15.80 -8.25
CA SER A 234 22.96 17.08 -8.76
C SER A 234 23.59 17.41 -10.13
N SER A 235 22.75 17.79 -11.10
CA SER A 235 22.97 17.99 -12.55
C SER A 235 24.11 18.94 -12.99
N PRO A 236 24.56 18.88 -14.28
CA PRO A 236 25.60 19.76 -14.83
C PRO A 236 25.18 21.23 -14.74
N LYS A 237 26.02 22.07 -14.13
CA LYS A 237 25.86 23.52 -14.18
C LYS A 237 25.93 23.98 -15.64
N PRO A 238 24.99 24.79 -16.16
CA PRO A 238 25.24 25.52 -17.39
C PRO A 238 26.47 26.40 -17.14
N ALA A 239 27.48 26.30 -18.01
CA ALA A 239 28.64 27.17 -18.01
C ALA A 239 28.17 28.58 -18.38
N ILE A 240 27.67 29.33 -17.40
CA ILE A 240 27.46 30.76 -17.50
C ILE A 240 28.39 31.39 -16.48
N GLU A 241 29.29 32.22 -17.01
CA GLU A 241 30.36 32.89 -16.31
C GLU A 241 29.85 33.61 -15.06
N SER A 242 30.62 33.41 -14.00
CA SER A 242 30.61 34.03 -12.68
C SER A 242 30.21 35.51 -12.64
N THR A 243 29.22 35.86 -11.80
CA THR A 243 29.33 37.05 -10.93
C THR A 243 28.34 37.01 -9.75
N ILE A 244 28.90 36.83 -8.55
CA ILE A 244 28.42 37.36 -7.26
C ILE A 244 26.96 37.05 -6.88
N LEU A 245 26.76 35.94 -6.17
CA LEU A 245 26.02 35.91 -4.90
C LEU A 245 26.39 34.62 -4.17
N ASP A 246 27.06 34.83 -3.04
CA ASP A 246 27.57 33.84 -2.11
C ASP A 246 26.40 33.23 -1.30
N ASN A 247 25.50 32.55 -2.01
CA ASN A 247 24.61 31.59 -1.37
C ASN A 247 25.27 30.24 -1.60
N ALA A 248 25.96 29.76 -0.56
CA ALA A 248 26.28 28.36 -0.41
C ALA A 248 24.98 27.57 -0.67
N ASP A 249 24.88 27.01 -1.87
CA ASP A 249 23.90 25.99 -2.20
C ASP A 249 24.37 24.78 -1.40
N GLU A 250 24.05 24.78 -0.09
CA GLU A 250 24.24 23.66 0.82
C GLU A 250 23.64 22.48 0.09
N GLN A 251 24.52 21.59 -0.38
CA GLN A 251 24.16 20.32 -0.97
C GLN A 251 23.56 19.50 0.17
N TYR A 252 22.29 19.78 0.48
CA TYR A 252 21.55 19.19 1.59
C TYR A 252 21.48 17.69 1.35
N ASP A 253 22.30 16.94 2.08
CA ASP A 253 22.23 15.49 2.07
C ASP A 253 21.03 15.07 2.92
N PHE A 254 19.88 14.89 2.26
CA PHE A 254 18.66 14.40 2.88
C PHE A 254 18.87 13.07 3.62
N PHE A 255 19.80 12.24 3.17
CA PHE A 255 20.08 10.96 3.80
C PHE A 255 20.84 11.16 5.11
N ALA A 256 21.79 12.09 5.15
CA ALA A 256 22.48 12.49 6.38
C ALA A 256 21.50 13.09 7.39
N GLN A 257 20.59 13.98 6.94
CA GLN A 257 19.61 14.63 7.83
C GLN A 257 18.60 13.64 8.42
N LEU A 258 18.20 12.62 7.67
CA LEU A 258 17.27 11.59 8.13
C LEU A 258 17.99 10.42 8.84
N GLY A 259 19.32 10.47 9.00
CA GLY A 259 20.10 9.39 9.62
C GLY A 259 20.03 8.06 8.85
N LEU A 260 19.78 8.11 7.54
CA LEU A 260 19.55 6.93 6.71
C LEU A 260 20.86 6.28 6.22
N GLU A 261 22.02 6.85 6.57
CA GLU A 261 23.33 6.43 6.08
C GLU A 261 23.68 4.99 6.47
N GLU A 262 23.38 4.60 7.71
CA GLU A 262 23.61 3.24 8.23
C GLU A 262 22.84 2.17 7.44
N PHE A 263 21.70 2.53 6.85
CA PHE A 263 20.84 1.62 6.09
C PHE A 263 21.18 1.53 4.60
N LEU A 264 22.09 2.39 4.12
CA LEU A 264 22.63 2.34 2.77
C LEU A 264 23.71 1.25 2.61
N GLU A 265 24.30 0.81 3.71
CA GLU A 265 25.24 -0.30 3.73
C GLU A 265 24.48 -1.61 3.53
N ILE A 266 24.41 -2.05 2.27
CA ILE A 266 23.90 -3.37 1.91
C ILE A 266 24.96 -4.39 2.39
N PRO A 267 24.66 -5.27 3.36
CA PRO A 267 25.64 -6.25 3.82
C PRO A 267 26.07 -7.19 2.68
N GLU A 268 27.34 -7.58 2.61
CA GLU A 268 27.90 -8.42 1.52
C GLU A 268 27.18 -9.78 1.33
N HIS A 269 26.50 -10.29 2.36
CA HIS A 269 25.69 -11.51 2.25
C HIS A 269 24.42 -11.32 1.39
N VAL A 270 23.95 -10.08 1.21
CA VAL A 270 22.80 -9.72 0.37
C VAL A 270 23.17 -9.72 -1.13
N THR A 271 24.42 -9.42 -1.47
CA THR A 271 24.89 -9.47 -2.87
C THR A 271 25.03 -10.91 -3.41
N GLN A 272 25.10 -11.91 -2.54
CA GLN A 272 25.19 -13.32 -2.95
C GLN A 272 23.81 -13.94 -3.28
N SER A 273 22.70 -13.25 -2.96
CA SER A 273 21.32 -13.77 -3.15
C SER A 273 20.60 -13.23 -4.39
N GLU A 274 21.29 -12.55 -5.32
CA GLU A 274 20.64 -11.91 -6.48
C GLU A 274 19.81 -12.88 -7.33
N GLY A 275 20.28 -14.11 -7.53
CA GLY A 275 19.52 -15.15 -8.25
C GLY A 275 18.24 -15.59 -7.54
N ASN A 276 18.23 -15.62 -6.20
CA ASN A 276 17.05 -15.99 -5.42
C ASN A 276 16.02 -14.85 -5.42
N ASP A 277 16.48 -13.60 -5.38
CA ASP A 277 15.60 -12.43 -5.42
C ASP A 277 14.84 -12.35 -6.75
N GLU A 278 15.55 -12.50 -7.88
CA GLU A 278 14.92 -12.48 -9.20
C GLU A 278 13.90 -13.61 -9.36
N GLN A 279 14.24 -14.81 -8.88
CA GLN A 279 13.32 -15.94 -8.90
C GLN A 279 12.09 -15.70 -8.03
N TYR A 280 12.24 -15.14 -6.83
CA TYR A 280 11.13 -14.81 -5.95
C TYR A 280 10.15 -13.83 -6.63
N TRP A 281 10.65 -12.71 -7.16
CA TRP A 281 9.81 -11.72 -7.82
C TRP A 281 9.18 -12.26 -9.11
N ALA A 282 9.92 -13.06 -9.88
CA ALA A 282 9.38 -13.69 -11.09
C ALA A 282 8.22 -14.63 -10.75
N LEU A 283 8.36 -15.48 -9.73
CA LEU A 283 7.29 -16.37 -9.28
C LEU A 283 6.06 -15.57 -8.84
N LEU A 284 6.25 -14.53 -8.02
CA LEU A 284 5.18 -13.72 -7.46
C LEU A 284 4.33 -13.00 -8.52
N PHE A 285 4.94 -12.55 -9.63
CA PHE A 285 4.24 -11.83 -10.71
C PHE A 285 3.89 -12.69 -11.94
N SER A 286 4.21 -13.99 -11.91
CA SER A 286 3.91 -14.93 -13.01
C SER A 286 2.60 -15.70 -12.83
N ALA A 287 1.99 -15.61 -11.65
CA ALA A 287 0.71 -16.23 -11.29
C ALA A 287 -0.48 -15.35 -11.67
#